data_AF-A0A920ETS3-F1
#
_entry.id   AF-A0A920ETS3-F1
#
_cell.length_a   1.000
_cell.length_b   1.000
_cell.length_c   1.000
_cell.angle_alpha   90.00
_cell.angle_beta   90.00
_cell.angle_gamma   90.00
#
_symmetry.space_group_name_H-M   'P 1'
#
loop_
_entity.id
_entity.type
_entity.pdbx_description
1 polymer ?
#
loop_
_entity_poly.entity_id
_entity_poly.type
_entity_poly.pdbx_seq_one_letter_code
_entity_poly.pdbx_strand_id
1 'polypeptide(L)'
;MGRFRHASRKPAPVLKQIMRSKGIHFVTHDVTNGAAMAIPLEDEHLFVLLWQGRTLFATTDTGFTQDPDTVHPDSDDIAALLKKYKLHCPASA
;
A
#
# COMPACT_ATOMS: atom_id res chain seq x y z
N MET A 1 -2.12 37.81 -53.34
CA MET A 1 -2.71 37.50 -52.03
C MET A 1 -2.52 36.01 -51.74
N GLY A 2 -1.41 35.63 -51.08
CA GLY A 2 -1.11 34.24 -50.71
C GLY A 2 -1.53 33.96 -49.27
N ARG A 3 -2.45 33.02 -49.08
CA ARG A 3 -2.98 32.59 -47.77
C ARG A 3 -1.89 31.88 -46.96
N PHE A 4 -1.57 32.40 -45.78
CA PHE A 4 -0.81 31.66 -44.78
C PHE A 4 -1.74 30.66 -44.07
N ARG A 5 -1.43 29.37 -44.20
CA ARG A 5 -2.09 28.30 -43.45
C ARG A 5 -1.52 28.30 -42.03
N HIS A 6 -2.37 28.53 -41.02
CA HIS A 6 -2.01 28.28 -39.64
C HIS A 6 -1.74 26.78 -39.46
N ALA A 7 -0.46 26.41 -39.27
CA ALA A 7 -0.10 25.07 -38.86
C ALA A 7 -0.59 24.84 -37.43
N SER A 8 -1.53 23.91 -37.25
CA SER A 8 -1.98 23.46 -35.92
C SER A 8 -0.81 22.79 -35.21
N ARG A 9 -0.34 23.42 -34.12
CA ARG A 9 0.72 22.87 -33.27
C ARG A 9 0.13 21.70 -32.47
N LYS A 10 0.60 20.49 -32.77
CA LYS A 10 0.27 19.28 -32.01
C LYS A 10 0.66 19.50 -30.53
N PRO A 11 -0.22 19.23 -29.55
CA PRO A 11 0.13 19.38 -28.14
C PRO A 11 1.28 18.42 -27.80
N ALA A 12 2.19 18.88 -26.94
CA ALA A 12 3.29 18.05 -26.47
C ALA A 12 2.74 16.80 -25.75
N PRO A 13 3.37 15.63 -25.89
CA PRO A 13 2.93 14.42 -25.22
C PRO A 13 2.93 14.65 -23.69
N VAL A 14 1.86 14.22 -23.03
CA VAL A 14 1.77 14.23 -21.56
C VAL A 14 2.87 13.33 -21.02
N LEU A 15 3.73 13.89 -20.18
CA LEU A 15 4.81 13.14 -19.53
C LEU A 15 4.17 12.10 -18.61
N LYS A 16 4.42 10.81 -18.87
CA LYS A 16 3.96 9.73 -17.98
C LYS A 16 4.85 9.71 -16.74
N GLN A 17 4.27 10.03 -15.59
CA GLN A 17 4.95 9.99 -14.31
C GLN A 17 4.63 8.68 -13.58
N ILE A 18 5.67 8.01 -13.06
CA ILE A 18 5.49 6.86 -12.17
C ILE A 18 5.05 7.40 -10.81
N MET A 19 3.85 7.01 -10.39
CA MET A 19 3.41 7.14 -8.99
C MET A 19 3.85 5.91 -8.23
N ARG A 20 4.42 6.10 -7.04
CA ARG A 20 4.87 5.02 -6.17
C ARG A 20 4.17 5.14 -4.83
N SER A 21 3.91 3.99 -4.23
CA SER A 21 3.51 3.87 -2.84
C SER A 21 4.44 2.93 -2.09
N LYS A 22 4.64 3.22 -0.80
CA LYS A 22 5.30 2.38 0.19
C LYS A 22 4.24 1.45 0.78
N GLY A 23 4.53 0.15 0.72
CA GLY A 23 3.80 -0.89 1.43
C GLY A 23 4.74 -1.72 2.29
N ILE A 24 4.32 -2.02 3.51
CA ILE A 24 5.11 -2.74 4.50
C ILE A 24 4.44 -4.03 4.95
N HIS A 25 5.27 -4.94 5.45
CA HIS A 25 4.84 -6.16 6.12
C HIS A 25 5.62 -6.29 7.43
N PHE A 26 4.96 -6.73 8.50
CA PHE A 26 5.66 -7.11 9.73
C PHE A 26 5.22 -8.48 10.20
N VAL A 27 6.07 -9.11 11.01
CA VAL A 27 5.93 -10.51 11.41
C VAL A 27 5.98 -10.61 12.93
N THR A 28 5.07 -11.40 13.51
CA THR A 28 4.96 -11.60 14.95
C THR A 28 5.12 -13.08 15.32
N HIS A 29 4.86 -13.44 16.58
CA HIS A 29 4.49 -14.82 16.90
C HIS A 29 3.14 -15.18 16.25
N ASP A 30 2.76 -16.45 16.22
CA ASP A 30 1.41 -16.83 15.81
C ASP A 30 0.37 -16.21 16.75
N VAL A 31 -0.51 -15.38 16.20
CA VAL A 31 -1.62 -14.72 16.91
C VAL A 31 -2.99 -15.07 16.35
N THR A 32 -3.03 -15.97 15.37
CA THR A 32 -4.26 -16.36 14.66
C THR A 32 -4.58 -17.85 14.80
N ASN A 33 -3.84 -18.58 15.65
CA ASN A 33 -4.02 -20.01 15.90
C ASN A 33 -4.02 -20.83 14.60
N GLY A 34 -3.09 -20.52 13.70
CA GLY A 34 -2.99 -21.22 12.42
C GLY A 34 -4.07 -20.85 11.39
N ALA A 35 -4.81 -19.75 11.57
CA ALA A 35 -5.74 -19.25 10.56
C ALA A 35 -5.13 -18.10 9.73
N ALA A 36 -5.34 -18.12 8.42
CA ALA A 36 -5.08 -16.96 7.56
C ALA A 36 -6.38 -16.18 7.35
N MET A 37 -6.30 -14.85 7.35
CA MET A 37 -7.45 -13.96 7.21
C MET A 37 -7.20 -12.92 6.12
N ALA A 38 -8.23 -12.70 5.28
CA ALA A 38 -8.36 -11.54 4.43
C ALA A 38 -9.58 -10.75 4.92
N ILE A 39 -9.32 -9.63 5.59
CA ILE A 39 -10.33 -8.84 6.28
C ILE A 39 -10.69 -7.66 5.36
N PRO A 40 -11.92 -7.59 4.83
CA PRO A 40 -12.36 -6.47 4.03
C PRO A 40 -12.52 -5.23 4.91
N LEU A 41 -11.92 -4.12 4.50
CA LEU A 41 -12.16 -2.77 5.02
C LEU A 41 -12.99 -2.00 3.98
N GLU A 42 -13.31 -0.73 4.23
CA GLU A 42 -14.12 0.08 3.29
C GLU A 42 -13.51 0.12 1.88
N ASP A 43 -12.27 0.59 1.77
CA ASP A 43 -11.59 0.81 0.48
C ASP A 43 -10.37 -0.10 0.27
N GLU A 44 -10.07 -1.01 1.21
CA GLU A 44 -8.87 -1.84 1.16
C GLU A 44 -9.06 -3.18 1.87
N HIS A 45 -8.04 -4.04 1.86
CA HIS A 45 -8.05 -5.31 2.59
C HIS A 45 -6.84 -5.40 3.52
N LEU A 46 -7.07 -5.89 4.74
CA LEU A 46 -6.02 -6.28 5.66
C LEU A 46 -5.79 -7.79 5.54
N PHE A 47 -4.55 -8.19 5.29
CA PHE A 47 -4.15 -9.59 5.28
C PHE A 47 -3.37 -9.94 6.55
N VAL A 48 -3.76 -11.05 7.16
CA VAL A 48 -3.08 -11.66 8.30
C VAL A 48 -2.79 -13.11 7.92
N LEU A 49 -1.56 -13.39 7.53
CA LEU A 49 -1.17 -14.63 6.83
C LEU A 49 -0.23 -15.47 7.68
N LEU A 50 -0.25 -16.78 7.48
CA LEU A 50 0.73 -17.69 8.06
C LEU A 50 2.02 -17.64 7.26
N TRP A 51 3.15 -17.45 7.94
CA TRP A 51 4.47 -17.45 7.32
C TRP A 51 5.51 -18.11 8.24
N GLN A 52 6.02 -19.28 7.85
CA GLN A 52 7.06 -20.02 8.60
C GLN A 52 6.76 -20.19 10.10
N GLY A 53 5.52 -20.61 10.44
CA GLY A 53 5.09 -20.79 11.84
C GLY A 53 4.86 -19.48 12.61
N ARG A 54 4.77 -18.37 11.91
CA ARG A 54 4.50 -17.02 12.42
C ARG A 54 3.30 -16.42 11.72
N THR A 55 2.85 -15.27 12.20
CA THR A 55 1.85 -14.44 11.54
C THR A 55 2.52 -13.24 10.86
N LEU A 56 2.14 -12.97 9.62
CA LEU A 56 2.56 -11.82 8.82
C LEU A 56 1.36 -10.91 8.56
N PHE A 57 1.53 -9.62 8.84
CA PHE A 57 0.52 -8.58 8.62
C PHE A 57 0.85 -7.76 7.38
N ALA A 58 -0.17 -7.46 6.56
CA ALA A 58 -0.02 -6.72 5.30
C ALA A 58 -1.29 -5.93 4.95
N THR A 59 -1.22 -4.83 4.20
CA THR A 59 -0.07 -3.95 3.96
C THR A 59 -0.52 -2.51 4.23
N THR A 60 0.43 -1.59 4.27
CA THR A 60 0.15 -0.17 4.07
C THR A 60 0.13 0.15 2.58
N ASP A 61 -0.52 1.27 2.24
CA ASP A 61 -0.45 1.90 0.93
C ASP A 61 -0.29 3.41 1.15
N THR A 62 0.96 3.88 1.17
CA THR A 62 1.30 5.27 1.51
C THR A 62 2.10 5.89 0.38
N GLY A 63 1.75 7.12 -0.05
CA GLY A 63 2.49 7.77 -1.15
C GLY A 63 3.99 7.88 -0.86
N PHE A 64 4.84 7.52 -1.84
CA PHE A 64 6.30 7.49 -1.67
C PHE A 64 6.99 8.17 -2.85
N THR A 65 7.80 9.20 -2.59
CA THR A 65 8.46 10.01 -3.63
C THR A 65 9.98 10.01 -3.54
N GLN A 66 10.53 9.35 -2.53
CA GLN A 66 11.97 9.24 -2.28
C GLN A 66 12.59 8.16 -3.18
N ASP A 67 13.91 7.97 -3.05
CA ASP A 67 14.64 6.90 -3.73
C ASP A 67 14.07 5.53 -3.32
N PRO A 68 13.64 4.66 -4.26
CA PRO A 68 13.13 3.34 -3.93
C PRO A 68 14.08 2.49 -3.08
N ASP A 69 15.40 2.68 -3.18
CA ASP A 69 16.39 1.93 -2.39
C ASP A 69 16.44 2.39 -0.92
N THR A 70 15.77 3.50 -0.59
CA THR A 70 15.67 4.03 0.78
C THR A 70 14.40 3.62 1.50
N VAL A 71 13.52 2.83 0.85
CA VAL A 71 12.27 2.39 1.46
C VAL A 71 12.53 1.53 2.69
N HIS A 72 11.91 1.91 3.81
CA HIS A 72 11.98 1.15 5.05
C HIS A 72 10.70 1.38 5.86
N PRO A 73 10.30 0.41 6.71
CA PRO A 73 9.20 0.59 7.64
C PRO A 73 9.59 1.52 8.78
N ASP A 74 8.61 2.26 9.29
CA ASP A 74 8.71 3.06 10.51
C ASP A 74 7.67 2.61 11.57
N SER A 75 7.64 3.28 12.72
CA SER A 75 6.70 2.94 13.80
C SER A 75 5.24 3.22 13.44
N ASP A 76 4.99 4.23 12.59
CA ASP A 76 3.66 4.67 12.23
C ASP A 76 3.02 3.69 11.24
N ASP A 77 3.83 3.13 10.34
CA ASP A 77 3.47 2.00 9.48
C ASP A 77 2.92 0.80 10.28
N ILE A 78 3.65 0.40 11.33
CA ILE A 78 3.27 -0.72 12.19
C ILE A 78 1.99 -0.38 12.97
N ALA A 79 1.92 0.83 13.53
CA ALA A 79 0.76 1.29 14.27
C ALA A 79 -0.52 1.33 13.39
N ALA A 80 -0.39 1.72 12.13
CA ALA A 80 -1.49 1.75 11.17
C ALA A 80 -2.08 0.35 10.94
N LEU A 81 -1.24 -0.65 10.68
CA LEU A 81 -1.69 -2.03 10.50
C LEU A 81 -2.29 -2.63 11.78
N LEU A 82 -1.68 -2.40 12.94
CA LEU A 82 -2.22 -2.86 14.22
C LEU A 82 -3.58 -2.22 14.53
N LYS A 83 -3.76 -0.94 14.19
CA LYS A 83 -5.04 -0.24 14.34
C LYS A 83 -6.12 -0.87 13.44
N LYS A 84 -5.80 -1.14 12.17
CA LYS A 84 -6.72 -1.84 11.23
C LYS A 84 -7.14 -3.20 11.80
N TYR A 85 -6.18 -3.98 12.30
CA TYR A 85 -6.47 -5.29 12.89
C TYR A 85 -7.39 -5.19 14.12
N LYS A 86 -7.04 -4.36 15.10
CA LYS A 86 -7.81 -4.22 16.35
C LYS A 86 -9.25 -3.76 16.12
N LEU A 87 -9.47 -2.90 15.13
CA LEU A 87 -10.79 -2.39 14.82
C LEU A 87 -11.73 -3.47 14.23
N HIS A 88 -11.18 -4.44 13.49
CA HIS A 88 -11.98 -5.42 12.74
C HIS A 88 -11.90 -6.84 13.33
N CYS A 89 -10.94 -7.09 14.22
CA CYS A 89 -10.77 -8.33 14.96
C CYS A 89 -10.70 -8.00 16.47
N PRO A 90 -11.83 -7.64 17.09
CA PRO A 90 -11.86 -7.46 18.54
C PRO A 90 -11.44 -8.77 19.22
N ALA A 91 -10.63 -8.66 20.27
CA ALA A 91 -10.24 -9.83 21.06
C ALA A 91 -11.52 -10.53 21.55
N SER A 92 -11.60 -11.84 21.34
CA SER A 92 -12.61 -12.64 22.03
C SER A 92 -12.38 -12.50 23.54
N ALA A 93 -13.45 -12.15 24.27
CA ALA A 93 -13.45 -12.08 25.73
C ALA A 93 -13.10 -13.43 26.37
#